data_AF-A0ABF7PIR4-F1
#
_entry.id   AF-A0ABF7PIR4-F1
#
_cell.length_a   1.000
_cell.length_b   1.000
_cell.length_c   1.000
_cell.angle_alpha   90.00
_cell.angle_beta   90.00
_cell.angle_gamma   90.00
#
_symmetry.space_group_name_H-M   'P 1'
#
loop_
_entity.id
_entity.type
_entity.pdbx_description
1 polymer ?
#
loop_
_entity_poly.entity_id
_entity_poly.type
_entity_poly.pdbx_seq_one_letter_code
_entity_poly.pdbx_strand_id
1 'polypeptide(L)'
;MTSIGTGYDLSNSVFSPDGRNFQVEYAVKAVENGTTSIGIKCNDGVVFAVEKLITSKLLVPQKNVKIQVVDRHIGCVYSGLIPDGRHLVNRGREEAASFKKLYKTPIPIPAFADRLGQYVQAHTLYNSVRPFGVSTIFGGVDKNGAHLYMLEPSGSYWGYKGAATGKGRQSAKAELEKLVDHHPEGLSAREAVKQAAKIIYLAHEDNKEKDFELEISWCSLSETNGLHKFVKGDLLQEAIDFAQKEINGDDDEDEDDSDNVMSSDDENAPVATNANATTDQEGDIHLE
;
A
#
# COMPACT_ATOMS: atom_id res chain seq x y z
N MET A 1 -1.35 32.21 13.62
CA MET A 1 -1.96 31.00 14.18
C MET A 1 -3.34 31.38 14.72
N THR A 2 -4.35 31.34 13.87
CA THR A 2 -5.74 31.41 14.32
C THR A 2 -6.05 30.12 15.05
N SER A 3 -6.41 30.24 16.32
CA SER A 3 -6.93 29.17 17.15
C SER A 3 -7.92 28.32 16.35
N ILE A 4 -7.79 26.99 16.38
CA ILE A 4 -8.86 26.08 15.95
C ILE A 4 -10.04 26.43 16.86
N GLY A 5 -10.93 27.29 16.37
CA GLY A 5 -12.05 27.80 17.15
C GLY A 5 -12.94 26.66 17.61
N THR A 6 -13.46 26.76 18.84
CA THR A 6 -14.37 25.76 19.39
C THR A 6 -15.73 25.78 18.67
N GLY A 7 -16.33 24.61 18.44
CA GLY A 7 -17.74 24.48 18.02
C GLY A 7 -18.02 24.33 16.51
N TYR A 8 -17.03 24.52 15.64
CA TYR A 8 -17.18 24.32 14.18
C TYR A 8 -17.06 22.85 13.72
N ASP A 9 -16.73 21.96 14.65
CA ASP A 9 -16.45 20.54 14.45
C ASP A 9 -17.59 19.63 14.93
N LEU A 10 -18.61 20.17 15.60
CA LEU A 10 -19.71 19.39 16.18
C LEU A 10 -20.78 18.97 15.16
N SER A 11 -20.81 19.63 14.00
CA SER A 11 -21.84 19.45 12.98
C SER A 11 -21.19 19.44 11.60
N ASN A 12 -21.62 18.51 10.75
CA ASN A 12 -20.96 18.21 9.48
C ASN A 12 -20.92 19.41 8.52
N SER A 13 -22.07 19.93 8.11
CA SER A 13 -22.16 20.95 7.06
C SER A 13 -21.75 22.37 7.50
N VAL A 14 -20.97 22.50 8.58
CA VAL A 14 -20.51 23.78 9.14
C VAL A 14 -19.13 24.11 8.61
N PHE A 15 -18.97 25.33 8.10
CA PHE A 15 -17.67 25.87 7.71
C PHE A 15 -16.96 26.47 8.91
N SER A 16 -15.68 26.15 9.05
CA SER A 16 -14.77 26.84 9.96
C SER A 16 -14.39 28.24 9.44
N PRO A 17 -13.81 29.13 10.28
CA PRO A 17 -13.34 30.44 9.85
C PRO A 17 -12.28 30.43 8.74
N ASP A 18 -11.56 29.32 8.58
CA ASP A 18 -10.58 29.08 7.52
C ASP A 18 -11.15 28.30 6.31
N GLY A 19 -12.47 28.12 6.23
CA GLY A 19 -13.16 27.56 5.06
C GLY A 19 -13.13 26.04 4.96
N ARG A 20 -12.86 25.34 6.06
CA ARG A 20 -12.76 23.88 6.12
C ARG A 20 -14.02 23.25 6.70
N ASN A 21 -14.15 21.94 6.52
CA ASN A 21 -15.14 21.10 7.17
C ASN A 21 -14.41 20.08 8.05
N PHE A 22 -14.40 20.31 9.37
CA PHE A 22 -13.64 19.48 10.31
C PHE A 22 -14.18 18.05 10.42
N GLN A 23 -15.50 17.83 10.30
CA GLN A 23 -16.07 16.49 10.35
C GLN A 23 -15.61 15.60 9.18
N VAL A 24 -15.38 16.19 8.01
CA VAL A 24 -14.79 15.48 6.87
C VAL A 24 -13.32 15.15 7.14
N GLU A 25 -12.55 16.06 7.73
CA GLU A 25 -11.16 15.80 8.09
C GLU A 25 -11.02 14.74 9.19
N TYR A 26 -11.95 14.70 10.15
CA TYR A 26 -12.00 13.65 11.16
C TYR A 26 -12.32 12.29 10.53
N ALA A 27 -13.15 12.26 9.49
CA ALA A 27 -13.37 11.04 8.72
C ALA A 27 -12.08 10.54 8.04
N VAL A 28 -11.24 11.44 7.52
CA VAL A 28 -9.91 11.09 6.99
C VAL A 28 -9.02 10.46 8.07
N LYS A 29 -9.09 10.92 9.33
CA LYS A 29 -8.37 10.28 10.44
C LYS A 29 -8.82 8.84 10.70
N ALA A 30 -10.09 8.53 10.50
CA ALA A 30 -10.57 7.14 10.57
C ALA A 30 -10.01 6.28 9.42
N VAL A 31 -9.82 6.86 8.22
CA VAL A 31 -9.17 6.18 7.09
C VAL A 31 -7.71 5.86 7.39
N GLU A 32 -6.97 6.83 7.93
CA GLU A 32 -5.54 6.70 8.25
C GLU A 32 -5.28 5.58 9.27
N ASN A 33 -6.24 5.29 10.14
CA ASN A 33 -6.17 4.18 11.10
C ASN A 33 -6.57 2.81 10.50
N GLY A 34 -7.07 2.78 9.27
CA GLY A 34 -7.44 1.54 8.57
C GLY A 34 -6.24 0.80 7.98
N THR A 35 -6.42 -0.49 7.67
CA THR A 35 -5.39 -1.31 6.99
C THR A 35 -5.02 -0.74 5.63
N THR A 36 -3.81 -1.01 5.15
CA THR A 36 -3.32 -0.50 3.87
C THR A 36 -4.03 -1.18 2.69
N SER A 37 -4.44 -0.40 1.70
CA SER A 37 -4.90 -0.90 0.41
C SER A 37 -4.29 -0.09 -0.73
N ILE A 38 -4.02 -0.75 -1.85
CA ILE A 38 -3.40 -0.14 -3.03
C ILE A 38 -4.13 -0.54 -4.31
N GLY A 39 -3.93 0.28 -5.34
CA GLY A 39 -4.27 -0.03 -6.71
C GLY A 39 -3.12 0.33 -7.65
N ILE A 40 -2.85 -0.53 -8.63
CA ILE A 40 -1.85 -0.31 -9.67
C ILE A 40 -2.55 -0.39 -11.02
N LYS A 41 -2.45 0.67 -11.83
CA LYS A 41 -2.90 0.64 -13.22
C LYS A 41 -1.78 0.06 -14.07
N CYS A 42 -2.06 -1.02 -14.79
CA CYS A 42 -1.17 -1.60 -15.77
C CYS A 42 -1.55 -1.13 -17.19
N ASN A 43 -0.77 -1.57 -18.18
CA ASN A 43 -0.95 -1.23 -19.58
C ASN A 43 -2.36 -1.59 -20.12
N ASP A 44 -2.94 -2.70 -19.66
CA ASP A 44 -4.22 -3.23 -20.16
C ASP A 44 -5.24 -3.53 -19.06
N GLY A 45 -5.00 -3.07 -17.83
CA GLY A 45 -5.81 -3.42 -16.68
C GLY A 45 -5.53 -2.65 -15.40
N VAL A 46 -6.07 -3.16 -14.31
CA VAL A 46 -5.84 -2.70 -12.94
C VAL A 46 -5.68 -3.89 -12.00
N VAL A 47 -4.82 -3.72 -10.99
CA VAL A 47 -4.61 -4.65 -9.89
C VAL A 47 -4.97 -3.94 -8.59
N PHE A 48 -5.65 -4.64 -7.68
CA PHE A 48 -5.97 -4.19 -6.34
C PHE A 48 -5.36 -5.17 -5.34
N ALA A 49 -4.72 -4.64 -4.31
CA ALA A 49 -4.19 -5.45 -3.21
C ALA A 49 -4.54 -4.81 -1.86
N VAL A 50 -4.79 -5.64 -0.86
CA VAL A 50 -5.15 -5.17 0.48
C VAL A 50 -4.54 -6.05 1.56
N GLU A 51 -4.05 -5.38 2.59
CA GLU A 51 -3.62 -5.97 3.85
C GLU A 51 -4.85 -6.36 4.69
N LYS A 52 -4.92 -7.61 5.13
CA LYS A 52 -5.96 -8.09 6.07
C LYS A 52 -5.32 -8.59 7.35
N LEU A 53 -5.34 -7.76 8.39
CA LEU A 53 -4.81 -8.13 9.69
C LEU A 53 -5.55 -9.35 10.27
N ILE A 54 -4.77 -10.32 10.74
CA ILE A 54 -5.24 -11.52 11.43
C ILE A 54 -5.31 -11.19 12.91
N THR A 55 -6.47 -10.71 13.36
CA THR A 55 -6.68 -10.31 14.76
C THR A 55 -6.74 -11.48 15.72
N SER A 56 -7.06 -12.67 15.21
CA SER A 56 -7.13 -13.91 15.98
C SER A 56 -6.91 -15.10 15.06
N LYS A 57 -6.21 -16.13 15.55
CA LYS A 57 -6.02 -17.41 14.85
C LYS A 57 -7.33 -18.19 14.62
N LEU A 58 -8.44 -17.74 15.23
CA LEU A 58 -9.77 -18.30 15.02
C LEU A 58 -10.42 -17.84 13.69
N LEU A 59 -9.89 -16.78 13.06
CA LEU A 59 -10.39 -16.35 11.76
C LEU A 59 -10.07 -17.42 10.73
N VAL A 60 -11.10 -17.89 10.01
CA VAL A 60 -10.92 -18.83 8.91
C VAL A 60 -10.12 -18.14 7.79
N PRO A 61 -8.95 -18.69 7.40
CA PRO A 61 -8.15 -18.11 6.33
C PRO A 61 -8.93 -17.99 5.01
N GLN A 62 -8.66 -16.93 4.26
CA GLN A 62 -9.15 -16.71 2.90
C GLN A 62 -10.68 -16.59 2.78
N LYS A 63 -11.40 -16.26 3.88
CA LYS A 63 -12.88 -16.14 3.88
C LYS A 63 -13.40 -14.71 4.06
N ASN A 64 -12.73 -13.89 4.87
CA ASN A 64 -13.20 -12.54 5.17
C ASN A 64 -12.77 -11.54 4.08
N VAL A 65 -13.33 -11.70 2.88
CA VAL A 65 -12.95 -10.93 1.70
C VAL A 65 -13.28 -9.44 1.87
N LYS A 66 -12.33 -8.56 1.55
CA LYS A 66 -12.48 -7.09 1.62
C LYS A 66 -12.64 -6.45 0.26
N ILE A 67 -12.01 -7.00 -0.78
CA ILE A 67 -12.20 -6.53 -2.14
C ILE A 67 -13.60 -6.91 -2.60
N GLN A 68 -14.28 -5.99 -3.28
CA GLN A 68 -15.64 -6.18 -3.75
C GLN A 68 -15.73 -5.91 -5.24
N VAL A 69 -16.59 -6.66 -5.93
CA VAL A 69 -16.93 -6.41 -7.33
C VAL A 69 -18.19 -5.55 -7.43
N VAL A 70 -18.19 -4.62 -8.39
CA VAL A 70 -19.35 -3.86 -8.85
C VAL A 70 -19.58 -4.19 -10.32
N ASP A 71 -20.84 -4.50 -10.66
CA ASP A 71 -21.19 -5.11 -11.94
C ASP A 71 -20.35 -6.39 -12.20
N ARG A 72 -19.63 -6.47 -13.31
CA ARG A 72 -18.73 -7.60 -13.63
C ARG A 72 -17.29 -7.19 -13.93
N HIS A 73 -17.02 -5.89 -14.06
CA HIS A 73 -15.79 -5.36 -14.65
C HIS A 73 -15.09 -4.31 -13.75
N ILE A 74 -15.68 -4.00 -12.59
CA ILE A 74 -15.15 -3.01 -11.65
C ILE A 74 -14.77 -3.69 -10.33
N GLY A 75 -13.52 -3.52 -9.91
CA GLY A 75 -13.06 -3.86 -8.56
C GLY A 75 -13.08 -2.63 -7.67
N CYS A 76 -13.46 -2.82 -6.41
CA CYS A 76 -13.43 -1.81 -5.36
C CYS A 76 -12.74 -2.37 -4.12
N VAL A 77 -11.83 -1.59 -3.54
CA VAL A 77 -11.17 -1.86 -2.27
C VAL A 77 -11.12 -0.57 -1.46
N TYR A 78 -11.16 -0.66 -0.13
CA TYR A 78 -11.23 0.53 0.72
C TYR A 78 -10.49 0.33 2.04
N SER A 79 -10.02 1.46 2.57
CA SER A 79 -9.42 1.58 3.90
C SER A 79 -10.27 2.48 4.79
N GLY A 80 -10.28 2.20 6.10
CA GLY A 80 -11.12 2.87 7.09
C GLY A 80 -12.23 1.96 7.64
N LEU A 81 -13.42 2.52 7.83
CA LEU A 81 -14.57 1.81 8.41
C LEU A 81 -15.19 0.81 7.43
N ILE A 82 -14.96 -0.49 7.65
CA ILE A 82 -15.42 -1.55 6.75
C ILE A 82 -16.93 -1.51 6.42
N PRO A 83 -17.84 -1.23 7.38
CA PRO A 83 -19.27 -1.11 7.07
C PRO A 83 -19.60 0.06 6.14
N ASP A 84 -18.92 1.20 6.29
CA ASP A 84 -19.11 2.38 5.42
C ASP A 84 -18.69 2.06 3.99
N GLY A 85 -17.56 1.36 3.81
CA GLY A 85 -17.11 0.90 2.49
C GLY A 85 -18.11 -0.05 1.82
N ARG A 86 -18.67 -1.00 2.58
CA ARG A 86 -19.74 -1.87 2.09
C ARG A 86 -20.99 -1.09 1.68
N HIS A 87 -21.36 -0.07 2.46
CA HIS A 87 -22.50 0.79 2.15
C HIS A 87 -22.27 1.55 0.84
N LEU A 88 -21.09 2.13 0.65
CA LEU A 88 -20.72 2.84 -0.57
C LEU A 88 -20.71 1.92 -1.79
N VAL A 89 -20.15 0.72 -1.67
CA VAL A 89 -20.16 -0.29 -2.75
C VAL A 89 -21.58 -0.76 -3.08
N ASN A 90 -22.45 -0.94 -2.09
CA ASN A 90 -23.85 -1.27 -2.33
C ASN A 90 -24.55 -0.18 -3.14
N ARG A 91 -24.35 1.10 -2.80
CA ARG A 91 -24.85 2.20 -3.63
C ARG A 91 -24.27 2.16 -5.05
N GLY A 92 -22.97 1.90 -5.18
CA GLY A 92 -22.32 1.74 -6.48
C GLY A 92 -22.93 0.63 -7.34
N ARG A 93 -23.34 -0.49 -6.73
CA ARG A 93 -24.04 -1.59 -7.44
C ARG A 93 -25.40 -1.17 -7.96
N GLU A 94 -26.16 -0.39 -7.20
CA GLU A 94 -27.45 0.16 -7.65
C GLU A 94 -27.26 1.11 -8.83
N GLU A 95 -26.29 2.02 -8.75
CA GLU A 95 -25.96 2.97 -9.82
C GLU A 95 -25.53 2.25 -11.11
N ALA A 96 -24.65 1.24 -10.99
CA ALA A 96 -24.20 0.45 -12.13
C ALA A 96 -25.33 -0.37 -12.77
N ALA A 97 -26.19 -1.00 -11.95
CA ALA A 97 -27.35 -1.75 -12.45
C ALA A 97 -28.36 -0.83 -13.13
N SER A 98 -28.63 0.35 -12.54
CA SER A 98 -29.50 1.37 -13.11
C SER A 98 -28.98 1.86 -14.46
N PHE A 99 -27.69 2.19 -14.56
CA PHE A 99 -27.05 2.60 -15.79
C PHE A 99 -27.19 1.54 -16.89
N LYS A 100 -26.88 0.28 -16.58
CA LYS A 100 -27.02 -0.83 -17.54
C LYS A 100 -28.48 -1.06 -17.94
N LYS A 101 -29.44 -0.92 -17.03
CA LYS A 101 -30.87 -1.04 -17.35
C LYS A 101 -31.30 0.01 -18.38
N LEU A 102 -30.83 1.25 -18.22
CA LEU A 102 -31.20 2.38 -19.07
C LEU A 102 -30.45 2.37 -20.41
N TYR A 103 -29.13 2.18 -20.39
CA TYR A 103 -28.26 2.35 -21.57
C TYR A 103 -27.80 1.04 -22.21
N LYS A 104 -28.13 -0.12 -21.61
CA LYS A 104 -27.78 -1.49 -22.07
C LYS A 104 -26.29 -1.82 -22.19
N THR A 105 -25.41 -0.84 -22.09
CA THR A 105 -23.96 -1.00 -21.95
C THR A 105 -23.55 -1.03 -20.47
N PRO A 106 -22.48 -1.77 -20.09
CA PRO A 106 -21.88 -1.58 -18.76
C PRO A 106 -21.48 -0.12 -18.55
N ILE A 107 -21.55 0.33 -17.29
CA ILE A 107 -21.21 1.70 -16.89
C ILE A 107 -19.71 1.96 -17.15
N PRO A 108 -19.33 3.04 -17.87
CA PRO A 108 -17.93 3.43 -17.99
C PRO A 108 -17.30 3.76 -16.62
N ILE A 109 -16.02 3.49 -16.43
CA ILE A 109 -15.34 3.72 -15.13
C ILE A 109 -15.40 5.20 -14.72
N PRO A 110 -15.17 6.19 -15.60
CA PRO A 110 -15.29 7.60 -15.23
C PRO A 110 -16.72 7.98 -14.80
N ALA A 111 -17.75 7.41 -15.44
CA ALA A 111 -19.14 7.64 -15.05
C ALA A 111 -19.45 7.03 -13.68
N PHE A 112 -18.91 5.84 -13.40
CA PHE A 112 -19.01 5.21 -12.08
C PHE A 112 -18.32 6.03 -10.99
N ALA A 113 -17.13 6.58 -11.28
CA ALA A 113 -16.41 7.45 -10.36
C ALA A 113 -17.25 8.66 -9.95
N ASP A 114 -17.87 9.34 -10.91
CA ASP A 114 -18.73 10.49 -10.63
C ASP A 114 -19.96 10.11 -9.80
N ARG A 115 -20.60 8.97 -10.10
CA ARG A 115 -21.74 8.47 -9.29
C ARG A 115 -21.39 8.27 -7.82
N LEU A 116 -20.21 7.70 -7.54
CA LEU A 116 -19.74 7.55 -6.17
C LEU A 116 -19.36 8.91 -5.55
N GLY A 117 -18.66 9.75 -6.31
CA GLY A 117 -18.25 11.09 -5.85
C GLY A 117 -19.43 11.95 -5.43
N GLN A 118 -20.48 12.03 -6.24
CA GLN A 118 -21.71 12.76 -5.90
C GLN A 118 -22.40 12.19 -4.65
N TYR A 119 -22.43 10.86 -4.49
CA TYR A 119 -23.05 10.24 -3.34
C TYR A 119 -22.29 10.54 -2.04
N VAL A 120 -20.95 10.47 -2.07
CA VAL A 120 -20.11 10.82 -0.91
C VAL A 120 -20.20 12.32 -0.61
N GLN A 121 -20.16 13.16 -1.64
CA GLN A 121 -20.30 14.61 -1.49
C GLN A 121 -21.63 14.98 -0.85
N ALA A 122 -22.73 14.33 -1.20
CA ALA A 122 -24.03 14.56 -0.57
C ALA A 122 -24.00 14.32 0.96
N HIS A 123 -23.13 13.44 1.45
CA HIS A 123 -22.93 13.16 2.88
C HIS A 123 -22.01 14.16 3.59
N THR A 124 -21.63 15.27 2.93
CA THR A 124 -20.94 16.41 3.54
C THR A 124 -21.81 17.68 3.51
N LEU A 125 -22.98 17.63 2.88
CA LEU A 125 -23.88 18.77 2.68
C LEU A 125 -24.91 18.98 3.80
N TYR A 126 -25.17 17.97 4.63
CA TYR A 126 -26.19 18.05 5.67
C TYR A 126 -25.64 17.64 7.03
N ASN A 127 -26.10 18.30 8.10
CA ASN A 127 -25.72 17.98 9.47
C ASN A 127 -26.42 16.74 10.05
N SER A 128 -27.47 16.24 9.39
CA SER A 128 -28.20 15.03 9.77
C SER A 128 -27.51 13.73 9.34
N VAL A 129 -26.43 13.83 8.55
CA VAL A 129 -25.65 12.68 8.05
C VAL A 129 -24.19 12.82 8.44
N ARG A 130 -23.54 11.67 8.69
CA ARG A 130 -22.10 11.59 8.96
C ARG A 130 -21.35 11.40 7.63
N PRO A 131 -20.19 12.06 7.42
CA PRO A 131 -19.31 11.76 6.28
C PRO A 131 -18.85 10.30 6.28
N PHE A 132 -18.54 9.78 5.09
CA PHE A 132 -17.99 8.43 4.95
C PHE A 132 -16.62 8.31 5.58
N GLY A 133 -16.43 7.32 6.47
CA GLY A 133 -15.15 7.05 7.12
C GLY A 133 -14.24 6.12 6.30
N VAL A 134 -14.24 6.26 4.98
CA VAL A 134 -13.47 5.40 4.05
C VAL A 134 -12.87 6.20 2.90
N SER A 135 -11.68 5.79 2.45
CA SER A 135 -11.21 6.10 1.11
C SER A 135 -11.29 4.83 0.27
N THR A 136 -11.80 4.94 -0.95
CA THR A 136 -12.04 3.79 -1.83
C THR A 136 -11.18 3.88 -3.06
N ILE A 137 -10.34 2.87 -3.29
CA ILE A 137 -9.62 2.66 -4.54
C ILE A 137 -10.48 1.73 -5.40
N PHE A 138 -10.78 2.15 -6.62
CA PHE A 138 -11.61 1.36 -7.53
C PHE A 138 -11.25 1.60 -8.98
N GLY A 139 -11.68 0.71 -9.84
CA GLY A 139 -11.31 0.77 -11.25
C GLY A 139 -11.62 -0.51 -11.99
N GLY A 140 -11.28 -0.51 -13.27
CA GLY A 140 -11.55 -1.62 -14.15
C GLY A 140 -11.13 -1.31 -15.58
N VAL A 141 -11.57 -2.18 -16.48
CA VAL A 141 -11.39 -2.02 -17.93
C VAL A 141 -12.75 -1.68 -18.54
N ASP A 142 -12.79 -0.61 -19.31
CA ASP A 142 -13.95 -0.27 -20.14
C ASP A 142 -13.52 -0.07 -21.61
N LYS A 143 -14.41 0.51 -22.43
CA LYS A 143 -14.18 0.72 -23.87
C LYS A 143 -12.96 1.59 -24.17
N ASN A 144 -12.56 2.45 -23.24
CA ASN A 144 -11.48 3.41 -23.42
C ASN A 144 -10.18 2.96 -22.72
N GLY A 145 -10.15 1.72 -22.23
CA GLY A 145 -8.99 1.11 -21.59
C GLY A 145 -9.12 1.02 -20.07
N ALA A 146 -7.98 0.87 -19.41
CA ALA A 146 -7.90 0.71 -17.98
C ALA A 146 -7.94 2.04 -17.22
N HIS A 147 -8.73 2.08 -16.15
CA HIS A 147 -8.89 3.25 -15.31
C HIS A 147 -8.81 2.86 -13.84
N LEU A 148 -8.04 3.63 -13.08
CA LEU A 148 -7.91 3.50 -11.63
C LEU A 148 -8.24 4.85 -10.99
N TYR A 149 -9.09 4.83 -9.97
CA TYR A 149 -9.54 5.99 -9.22
C TYR A 149 -9.36 5.76 -7.73
N MET A 150 -9.19 6.86 -7.00
CA MET A 150 -9.30 6.89 -5.54
C MET A 150 -10.25 8.01 -5.15
N LEU A 151 -11.22 7.68 -4.29
CA LEU A 151 -12.24 8.59 -3.75
C LEU A 151 -12.01 8.77 -2.25
N GLU A 152 -12.00 10.03 -1.82
CA GLU A 152 -11.79 10.44 -0.44
C GLU A 152 -13.11 10.73 0.30
N PRO A 153 -13.15 10.73 1.64
CA PRO A 153 -14.30 11.11 2.47
C PRO A 153 -14.97 12.43 2.11
N SER A 154 -14.23 13.36 1.49
CA SER A 154 -14.74 14.66 1.05
C SER A 154 -15.63 14.60 -0.19
N GLY A 155 -15.66 13.46 -0.89
CA GLY A 155 -16.28 13.33 -2.21
C GLY A 155 -15.32 13.64 -3.36
N SER A 156 -14.09 14.09 -3.05
CA SER A 156 -13.05 14.33 -4.05
C SER A 156 -12.47 13.02 -4.58
N TYR A 157 -12.29 12.93 -5.90
CA TYR A 157 -11.69 11.77 -6.54
C TYR A 157 -10.87 12.18 -7.77
N TRP A 158 -9.84 11.38 -8.08
CA TRP A 158 -8.97 11.59 -9.23
C TRP A 158 -8.62 10.26 -9.88
N GLY A 159 -8.18 10.30 -11.14
CA GLY A 159 -7.58 9.17 -11.82
C GLY A 159 -6.10 9.02 -11.44
N TYR A 160 -5.63 7.80 -11.26
CA TYR A 160 -4.28 7.48 -10.78
C TYR A 160 -3.53 6.49 -11.69
N LYS A 161 -2.20 6.59 -11.70
CA LYS A 161 -1.30 5.51 -12.19
C LYS A 161 -1.14 4.44 -11.10
N GLY A 162 -0.91 4.87 -9.87
CA GLY A 162 -0.93 4.06 -8.66
C GLY A 162 -1.59 4.85 -7.54
N ALA A 163 -2.34 4.16 -6.67
CA ALA A 163 -3.02 4.77 -5.54
C ALA A 163 -2.81 3.92 -4.29
N ALA A 164 -2.71 4.56 -3.13
CA ALA A 164 -2.59 3.90 -1.83
C ALA A 164 -3.29 4.70 -0.74
N THR A 165 -3.94 3.98 0.18
CA THR A 165 -4.59 4.53 1.37
C THR A 165 -4.50 3.56 2.56
N GLY A 166 -4.82 4.03 3.77
CA GLY A 166 -4.63 3.31 5.03
C GLY A 166 -3.33 3.66 5.74
N LYS A 167 -2.98 2.86 6.76
CA LYS A 167 -1.89 3.14 7.72
C LYS A 167 -0.51 3.24 7.06
N GLY A 168 -0.16 2.28 6.20
CA GLY A 168 1.13 2.22 5.49
C GLY A 168 1.12 2.93 4.13
N ARG A 169 0.26 3.93 3.93
CA ARG A 169 0.10 4.60 2.63
C ARG A 169 1.35 5.35 2.17
N GLN A 170 2.19 5.85 3.09
CA GLN A 170 3.40 6.57 2.75
C GLN A 170 4.42 5.63 2.12
N SER A 171 4.69 4.50 2.78
CA SER A 171 5.55 3.42 2.31
C SER A 171 5.05 2.88 0.97
N ALA A 172 3.74 2.64 0.85
CA ALA A 172 3.15 2.21 -0.40
C ALA A 172 3.29 3.24 -1.53
N LYS A 173 3.14 4.55 -1.26
CA LYS A 173 3.31 5.59 -2.28
C LYS A 173 4.74 5.69 -2.77
N ALA A 174 5.73 5.59 -1.89
CA ALA A 174 7.14 5.63 -2.27
C ALA A 174 7.47 4.53 -3.29
N GLU A 175 7.00 3.30 -3.06
CA GLU A 175 7.20 2.19 -3.99
C GLU A 175 6.39 2.35 -5.29
N LEU A 176 5.16 2.87 -5.21
CA LEU A 176 4.36 3.16 -6.40
C LEU A 176 5.03 4.23 -7.29
N GLU A 177 5.69 5.23 -6.71
CA GLU A 177 6.45 6.24 -7.45
C GLU A 177 7.64 5.61 -8.18
N LYS A 178 8.45 4.78 -7.48
CA LYS A 178 9.56 4.03 -8.09
C LYS A 178 9.09 3.18 -9.28
N LEU A 179 7.95 2.48 -9.15
CA LEU A 179 7.40 1.68 -10.24
C LEU A 179 7.02 2.52 -11.46
N VAL A 180 6.44 3.70 -11.24
CA VAL A 180 6.04 4.60 -12.33
C VAL A 180 7.26 5.18 -13.05
N ASP A 181 8.33 5.47 -12.32
CA ASP A 181 9.56 6.01 -12.90
C ASP A 181 10.38 4.95 -13.66
N HIS A 182 10.46 3.72 -13.14
CA HIS A 182 11.19 2.62 -13.78
C HIS A 182 10.43 1.96 -14.94
N HIS A 183 9.11 2.11 -15.01
CA HIS A 183 8.26 1.54 -16.08
C HIS A 183 7.41 2.62 -16.77
N PRO A 184 8.02 3.59 -17.46
CA PRO A 184 7.28 4.68 -18.12
C PRO A 184 6.35 4.18 -19.24
N GLU A 185 6.68 3.07 -19.90
CA GLU A 185 5.86 2.38 -20.89
C GLU A 185 4.63 1.66 -20.30
N GLY A 186 4.57 1.56 -18.97
CA GLY A 186 3.55 0.86 -18.21
C GLY A 186 3.96 -0.58 -17.87
N LEU A 187 3.42 -1.06 -16.75
CA LEU A 187 3.68 -2.40 -16.25
C LEU A 187 2.71 -3.42 -16.88
N SER A 188 3.13 -4.68 -17.04
CA SER A 188 2.23 -5.76 -17.43
C SER A 188 1.29 -6.14 -16.27
N ALA A 189 0.12 -6.71 -16.57
CA ALA A 189 -0.81 -7.14 -15.52
C ALA A 189 -0.19 -8.21 -14.58
N ARG A 190 0.64 -9.11 -15.10
CA ARG A 190 1.32 -10.16 -14.32
C ARG A 190 2.37 -9.59 -13.37
N GLU A 191 3.22 -8.69 -13.87
CA GLU A 191 4.21 -8.03 -13.02
C GLU A 191 3.55 -7.11 -12.00
N ALA A 192 2.45 -6.44 -12.36
CA ALA A 192 1.68 -5.63 -11.41
C ALA A 192 1.11 -6.46 -10.25
N VAL A 193 0.75 -7.73 -10.45
CA VAL A 193 0.30 -8.62 -9.37
C VAL A 193 1.45 -8.91 -8.37
N LYS A 194 2.66 -9.20 -8.88
CA LYS A 194 3.85 -9.43 -8.05
C LYS A 194 4.26 -8.18 -7.29
N GLN A 195 4.34 -7.06 -7.99
CA GLN A 195 4.69 -5.77 -7.39
C GLN A 195 3.66 -5.31 -6.37
N ALA A 196 2.36 -5.56 -6.60
CA ALA A 196 1.33 -5.26 -5.61
C ALA A 196 1.49 -6.08 -4.31
N ALA A 197 1.92 -7.34 -4.41
CA ALA A 197 2.28 -8.13 -3.24
C ALA A 197 3.46 -7.50 -2.50
N LYS A 198 4.59 -7.25 -3.19
CA LYS A 198 5.79 -6.61 -2.60
C LYS A 198 5.45 -5.33 -1.84
N ILE A 199 4.69 -4.43 -2.47
CA ILE A 199 4.30 -3.14 -1.87
C ILE A 199 3.46 -3.34 -0.60
N ILE A 200 2.53 -4.29 -0.57
CA ILE A 200 1.73 -4.55 0.62
C ILE A 200 2.60 -5.12 1.75
N TYR A 201 3.55 -6.01 1.46
CA TYR A 201 4.46 -6.51 2.48
C TYR A 201 5.36 -5.40 3.04
N LEU A 202 5.93 -4.53 2.19
CA LEU A 202 6.72 -3.38 2.66
C LEU A 202 5.87 -2.41 3.49
N ALA A 203 4.65 -2.12 3.04
CA ALA A 203 3.71 -1.27 3.79
C ALA A 203 3.18 -1.91 5.08
N HIS A 204 3.37 -3.22 5.26
CA HIS A 204 2.99 -3.93 6.48
C HIS A 204 3.96 -3.65 7.64
N GLU A 205 5.18 -3.17 7.38
CA GLU A 205 6.13 -2.78 8.43
C GLU A 205 5.57 -1.71 9.38
N ASP A 206 4.71 -0.83 8.86
CA ASP A 206 3.97 0.17 9.65
C ASP A 206 2.91 -0.45 10.61
N ASN A 207 2.75 -1.78 10.57
CA ASN A 207 1.78 -2.56 11.32
C ASN A 207 2.28 -3.96 11.75
N LYS A 208 3.60 -4.14 11.83
CA LYS A 208 4.28 -5.43 12.08
C LYS A 208 3.93 -6.18 13.37
N GLU A 209 3.16 -5.55 14.27
CA GLU A 209 2.71 -6.18 15.52
C GLU A 209 1.70 -7.32 15.30
N LYS A 210 1.12 -7.43 14.10
CA LYS A 210 0.05 -8.39 13.80
C LYS A 210 0.32 -9.08 12.48
N ASP A 211 0.20 -10.39 12.43
CA ASP A 211 0.19 -11.13 11.17
C ASP A 211 -0.89 -10.59 10.23
N PHE A 212 -0.66 -10.69 8.92
CA PHE A 212 -1.65 -10.33 7.91
C PHE A 212 -1.85 -11.43 6.87
N GLU A 213 -3.00 -11.37 6.20
CA GLU A 213 -3.32 -12.16 5.01
C GLU A 213 -3.37 -11.22 3.80
N LEU A 214 -2.62 -11.55 2.75
CA LEU A 214 -2.65 -10.83 1.48
C LEU A 214 -3.89 -11.22 0.67
N GLU A 215 -4.57 -10.22 0.10
CA GLU A 215 -5.66 -10.42 -0.85
C GLU A 215 -5.44 -9.56 -2.09
N ILE A 216 -5.42 -10.21 -3.26
CA ILE A 216 -5.23 -9.55 -4.56
C ILE A 216 -6.40 -9.86 -5.49
N SER A 217 -6.79 -8.86 -6.28
CA SER A 217 -7.69 -9.04 -7.42
C SER A 217 -7.24 -8.17 -8.58
N TRP A 218 -7.76 -8.44 -9.77
CA TRP A 218 -7.39 -7.73 -10.97
C TRP A 218 -8.50 -7.72 -12.01
N CYS A 219 -8.39 -6.78 -12.94
CA CYS A 219 -9.22 -6.67 -14.14
C CYS A 219 -8.30 -6.27 -15.28
N SER A 220 -8.03 -7.18 -16.21
CA SER A 220 -7.12 -6.98 -17.36
C SER A 220 -7.79 -7.46 -18.63
N LEU A 221 -7.57 -6.73 -19.72
CA LEU A 221 -8.13 -7.06 -21.02
C LEU A 221 -7.60 -8.40 -21.52
N SER A 222 -6.29 -8.67 -21.38
CA SER A 222 -5.66 -9.90 -21.84
C SER A 222 -5.87 -11.08 -20.87
N GLU A 223 -5.70 -10.86 -19.57
CA GLU A 223 -5.65 -11.95 -18.59
C GLU A 223 -7.02 -12.35 -18.04
N THR A 224 -7.98 -11.42 -17.97
CA THR A 224 -9.30 -11.68 -17.40
C THR A 224 -10.46 -11.40 -18.35
N ASN A 225 -10.18 -11.04 -19.60
CA ASN A 225 -11.14 -10.63 -20.62
C ASN A 225 -11.94 -9.38 -20.21
N GLY A 226 -11.30 -8.45 -19.51
CA GLY A 226 -11.94 -7.22 -19.01
C GLY A 226 -12.96 -7.47 -17.88
N LEU A 227 -12.92 -8.64 -17.23
CA LEU A 227 -13.75 -8.96 -16.08
C LEU A 227 -12.93 -8.87 -14.79
N HIS A 228 -13.55 -8.39 -13.71
CA HIS A 228 -12.91 -8.44 -12.40
C HIS A 228 -12.86 -9.88 -11.89
N LYS A 229 -11.68 -10.32 -11.45
CA LYS A 229 -11.45 -11.64 -10.86
C LYS A 229 -10.50 -11.53 -9.68
N PHE A 230 -10.63 -12.44 -8.72
CA PHE A 230 -9.66 -12.60 -7.65
C PHE A 230 -8.45 -13.39 -8.14
N VAL A 231 -7.26 -13.01 -7.65
CA VAL A 231 -6.04 -13.80 -7.82
C VAL A 231 -6.05 -14.88 -6.74
N LYS A 232 -5.94 -16.16 -7.13
CA LYS A 232 -6.06 -17.32 -6.25
C LYS A 232 -5.10 -18.43 -6.70
N GLY A 233 -4.85 -19.40 -5.81
CA GLY A 233 -4.04 -20.58 -6.12
C GLY A 233 -2.59 -20.20 -6.44
N ASP A 234 -2.00 -20.88 -7.41
CA ASP A 234 -0.58 -20.76 -7.77
C ASP A 234 -0.18 -19.32 -8.11
N LEU A 235 -1.05 -18.55 -8.76
CA LEU A 235 -0.75 -17.15 -9.09
C LEU A 235 -0.66 -16.24 -7.86
N LEU A 236 -1.44 -16.53 -6.81
CA LEU A 236 -1.33 -15.81 -5.55
C LEU A 236 -0.05 -16.21 -4.82
N GLN A 237 0.27 -17.50 -4.83
CA GLN A 237 1.49 -18.02 -4.19
C GLN A 237 2.75 -17.47 -4.86
N GLU A 238 2.81 -17.42 -6.18
CA GLU A 238 3.93 -16.82 -6.93
C GLU A 238 4.18 -15.36 -6.51
N ALA A 239 3.11 -14.59 -6.31
CA ALA A 239 3.23 -13.20 -5.88
C ALA A 239 3.69 -13.06 -4.41
N ILE A 240 3.24 -13.97 -3.54
CA ILE A 240 3.69 -14.06 -2.14
C ILE A 240 5.17 -14.41 -2.07
N ASP A 241 5.59 -15.45 -2.79
CA ASP A 241 6.98 -15.92 -2.80
C ASP A 241 7.92 -14.84 -3.38
N PHE A 242 7.47 -14.13 -4.43
CA PHE A 242 8.18 -12.97 -4.97
C PHE A 242 8.38 -11.87 -3.91
N ALA A 243 7.31 -11.49 -3.20
CA ALA A 243 7.38 -10.46 -2.18
C ALA A 243 8.33 -10.83 -1.03
N GLN A 244 8.26 -12.08 -0.55
CA GLN A 244 9.15 -12.58 0.50
C GLN A 244 10.61 -12.62 0.07
N LYS A 245 10.88 -13.04 -1.17
CA LYS A 245 12.24 -13.07 -1.73
C LYS A 245 12.85 -11.66 -1.78
N GLU A 246 12.10 -10.69 -2.27
CA GLU A 246 12.59 -9.31 -2.43
C GLU A 246 12.83 -8.63 -1.08
N ILE A 247 12.02 -8.92 -0.07
CA ILE A 247 12.20 -8.35 1.27
C ILE A 247 13.39 -8.96 1.99
N ASN A 248 13.55 -10.28 1.92
CA ASN A 248 14.69 -10.94 2.58
C ASN A 248 16.01 -10.70 1.83
N GLY A 249 15.97 -10.46 0.51
CA GLY A 249 17.16 -10.20 -0.29
C GLY A 249 17.75 -8.80 -0.10
N ASP A 250 16.94 -7.83 0.34
CA ASP A 250 17.41 -6.49 0.68
C ASP A 250 18.14 -6.48 2.06
N ASP A 251 17.93 -7.47 2.94
CA ASP A 251 18.56 -7.56 4.27
C ASP A 251 19.99 -8.17 4.23
N ASP A 252 20.37 -8.90 3.16
CA ASP A 252 21.68 -9.56 3.04
C ASP A 252 22.78 -8.64 2.43
N GLU A 253 22.45 -7.43 1.96
CA GLU A 253 23.41 -6.49 1.34
C GLU A 253 24.07 -5.50 2.34
N ASP A 254 23.70 -5.52 3.63
CA ASP A 254 24.18 -4.57 4.65
C ASP A 254 25.23 -5.14 5.65
N GLU A 255 25.70 -6.40 5.51
CA GLU A 255 26.67 -7.02 6.45
C GLU A 255 28.15 -7.07 5.98
N ASP A 256 28.51 -6.53 4.80
CA ASP A 256 29.85 -6.71 4.22
C ASP A 256 30.76 -5.45 4.27
N ASP A 257 30.72 -4.66 5.35
CA ASP A 257 31.67 -3.52 5.51
C ASP A 257 32.22 -3.31 6.93
N SER A 258 32.47 -4.39 7.67
CA SER A 258 33.36 -4.33 8.83
C SER A 258 34.11 -5.64 9.06
N ASP A 259 35.18 -5.87 8.29
CA ASP A 259 36.37 -6.56 8.78
C ASP A 259 37.52 -6.44 7.77
N ASN A 260 38.27 -5.34 7.85
CA ASN A 260 39.64 -5.34 7.36
C ASN A 260 40.57 -4.51 8.26
N VAL A 261 40.86 -5.06 9.44
CA VAL A 261 42.15 -4.85 10.11
C VAL A 261 42.75 -6.22 10.39
N MET A 262 43.26 -6.87 9.35
CA MET A 262 44.16 -8.01 9.53
C MET A 262 45.60 -7.52 9.71
N SER A 263 46.14 -7.91 10.85
CA SER A 263 47.53 -7.90 11.26
C SER A 263 48.46 -8.50 10.20
N SER A 264 49.47 -7.75 9.79
CA SER A 264 50.61 -8.25 9.02
C SER A 264 51.76 -8.59 9.96
N ASP A 265 51.88 -9.86 10.33
CA ASP A 265 53.18 -10.46 10.66
C ASP A 265 53.63 -11.19 9.40
N ASP A 266 54.74 -10.75 8.79
CA ASP A 266 55.45 -11.61 7.85
C ASP A 266 56.97 -11.45 7.97
N GLU A 267 57.59 -12.61 7.90
CA GLU A 267 58.97 -12.92 8.23
C GLU A 267 59.97 -12.21 7.32
N ASN A 268 61.08 -11.73 7.88
CA ASN A 268 62.27 -11.52 7.08
C ASN A 268 63.54 -11.73 7.93
N ALA A 269 64.30 -12.77 7.58
CA ALA A 269 65.67 -12.95 8.04
C ALA A 269 66.60 -13.09 6.83
N PRO A 270 67.75 -12.39 6.85
CA PRO A 270 68.94 -12.92 6.25
C PRO A 270 70.10 -13.04 7.25
N VAL A 271 70.91 -14.05 6.97
CA VAL A 271 72.14 -14.49 7.65
C VAL A 271 73.26 -13.45 7.50
N ALA A 272 74.03 -13.17 8.58
CA ALA A 272 75.49 -13.33 8.63
C ALA A 272 76.18 -12.68 9.86
N THR A 273 77.02 -13.50 10.50
CA THR A 273 78.36 -13.22 11.06
C THR A 273 78.57 -12.48 12.39
N ASN A 274 79.19 -13.26 13.29
CA ASN A 274 80.39 -12.99 14.09
C ASN A 274 80.32 -12.29 15.46
N ALA A 275 80.93 -13.03 16.40
CA ALA A 275 81.92 -12.62 17.41
C ALA A 275 81.44 -12.50 18.88
N ASN A 276 81.83 -13.54 19.64
CA ASN A 276 82.61 -13.54 20.88
C ASN A 276 82.12 -12.85 22.17
N ALA A 277 82.52 -13.55 23.25
CA ALA A 277 82.92 -13.06 24.58
C ALA A 277 81.79 -12.86 25.62
N THR A 278 81.66 -13.76 26.61
CA THR A 278 82.28 -13.73 27.98
C THR A 278 81.64 -12.65 28.85
N THR A 279 80.83 -12.96 29.88
CA THR A 279 81.12 -13.51 31.23
C THR A 279 80.63 -12.46 32.23
N ASP A 280 80.14 -12.94 33.38
CA ASP A 280 80.10 -12.24 34.67
C ASP A 280 79.16 -11.03 34.77
N GLN A 281 78.70 -10.56 35.93
CA GLN A 281 78.46 -11.04 37.29
C GLN A 281 77.66 -9.87 37.90
N GLU A 282 76.81 -10.19 38.88
CA GLU A 282 76.46 -9.33 40.02
C GLU A 282 75.77 -7.97 39.79
N GLY A 283 75.01 -7.56 40.80
CA GLY A 283 74.74 -6.13 41.03
C GLY A 283 73.28 -5.74 41.22
N ASP A 284 72.70 -6.21 42.32
CA ASP A 284 72.07 -5.39 43.35
C ASP A 284 71.48 -3.99 43.02
N ILE A 285 70.26 -3.81 43.57
CA ILE A 285 69.74 -2.72 44.42
C ILE A 285 69.24 -1.37 43.85
N HIS A 286 68.10 -1.00 44.48
CA HIS A 286 67.47 0.30 44.75
C HIS A 286 66.67 0.96 43.62
N LEU A 287 65.34 1.07 43.73
CA LEU A 287 64.55 2.00 44.56
C LEU A 287 64.85 3.48 44.26
N GLU A 288 63.96 4.09 43.48
CA GLU A 288 63.03 5.14 43.94
C GLU A 288 61.65 4.91 43.29
#